data_AF-A0A2K3QNL8-F1
#
_entry.id   AF-A0A2K3QNL8-F1
#
_cell.length_a   1.000
_cell.length_b   1.000
_cell.length_c   1.000
_cell.angle_alpha   90.00
_cell.angle_beta   90.00
_cell.angle_gamma   90.00
#
_symmetry.space_group_name_H-M   'P 1'
#
loop_
_entity.id
_entity.type
_entity.pdbx_description
1 polymer ?
#
loop_
_entity_poly.entity_id
_entity_poly.type
_entity_poly.pdbx_seq_one_letter_code
_entity_poly.pdbx_strand_id
1 'polypeptide(L)'
;MLKSKYAAVESYISDLLSFQDNKILHQPNAIHQDDGENQLAALAALGATMHKCNIFVDQQWNVQAIIDLEWAYAKPEMQLPPHWLTSRAVDGFYDAKAISEYEAILDEYLDIYETEEKRRNGFLLQAPAMRHVWKSGSFWYFYAVSVPKGVYTLFRRHVQPLFNKDQSEMDIFNEVFF
;
A
#
# COMPACT_ATOMS: atom_id res chain seq x y z
N MET A 1 9.24 -21.12 -13.56
CA MET A 1 9.04 -22.22 -12.59
C MET A 1 9.52 -21.72 -11.24
N LEU A 2 8.65 -21.63 -10.23
CA LEU A 2 9.09 -21.42 -8.84
C LEU A 2 9.81 -22.70 -8.39
N LYS A 3 11.07 -22.58 -7.95
CA LYS A 3 11.78 -23.69 -7.30
C LYS A 3 11.01 -24.06 -6.02
N SER A 4 10.69 -25.34 -5.83
CA SER A 4 9.94 -25.77 -4.65
C SER A 4 10.78 -25.75 -3.37
N LYS A 5 12.12 -25.67 -3.48
CA LYS A 5 13.07 -25.63 -2.36
C LYS A 5 14.33 -24.85 -2.71
N TYR A 6 14.86 -24.12 -1.74
CA TYR A 6 16.15 -23.43 -1.81
C TYR A 6 17.16 -24.18 -0.95
N ALA A 7 18.35 -24.47 -1.49
CA ALA A 7 19.40 -25.15 -0.75
C ALA A 7 20.25 -24.20 0.11
N ALA A 8 20.08 -22.88 -0.08
CA ALA A 8 20.82 -21.85 0.62
C ALA A 8 20.03 -20.53 0.62
N VAL A 9 20.18 -19.73 1.68
CA VAL A 9 19.46 -18.46 1.88
C VAL A 9 19.80 -17.45 0.79
N GLU A 10 21.04 -17.46 0.30
CA GLU A 10 21.53 -16.60 -0.77
C GLU A 10 20.81 -16.87 -2.09
N SER A 11 20.49 -18.15 -2.36
CA SER A 11 19.75 -18.53 -3.57
C SER A 11 18.30 -18.04 -3.50
N TYR A 12 17.71 -18.03 -2.31
CA TYR A 12 16.36 -17.48 -2.08
C TYR A 12 16.34 -15.96 -2.28
N ILE A 13 17.25 -15.24 -1.62
CA ILE A 13 17.37 -13.78 -1.75
C ILE A 13 17.65 -13.40 -3.20
N SER A 14 18.57 -14.10 -3.88
CA SER A 14 18.90 -13.83 -5.29
C SER A 14 17.70 -14.04 -6.22
N ASP A 15 16.93 -15.11 -6.05
CA ASP A 15 15.74 -15.36 -6.86
C ASP A 15 14.63 -14.34 -6.55
N LEU A 16 14.48 -13.92 -5.28
CA LEU A 16 13.51 -12.90 -4.86
C LEU A 16 13.85 -11.52 -5.46
N LEU A 17 15.10 -11.10 -5.38
CA LEU A 17 15.58 -9.86 -5.99
C LEU A 17 15.43 -9.91 -7.52
N SER A 18 15.84 -11.02 -8.14
CA SER A 18 15.69 -11.21 -9.59
C SER A 18 14.23 -11.18 -10.03
N PHE A 19 13.31 -11.69 -9.22
CA PHE A 19 11.88 -11.63 -9.51
C PHE A 19 11.36 -10.18 -9.47
N GLN A 20 11.74 -9.40 -8.45
CA GLN A 20 11.34 -8.00 -8.35
C GLN A 20 11.97 -7.15 -9.46
N ASP A 21 13.25 -7.38 -9.81
CA ASP A 21 13.92 -6.76 -10.95
C ASP A 21 13.18 -7.03 -12.26
N ASN A 22 12.85 -8.28 -12.53
CA ASN A 22 12.09 -8.65 -13.72
C ASN A 22 10.69 -8.03 -13.75
N LYS A 23 10.04 -7.90 -12.58
CA LYS A 23 8.75 -7.23 -12.47
C LYS A 23 8.86 -5.76 -12.86
N ILE A 24 9.84 -5.03 -12.33
CA ILE A 24 10.06 -3.60 -12.64
C ILE A 24 10.38 -3.43 -14.13
N LEU A 25 11.25 -4.27 -14.69
CA LEU A 25 11.64 -4.22 -16.11
C LEU A 25 10.46 -4.44 -17.08
N HIS A 26 9.45 -5.20 -16.67
CA HIS A 26 8.32 -5.56 -17.51
C HIS A 26 7.00 -4.90 -17.10
N GLN A 27 7.03 -3.96 -16.15
CA GLN A 27 5.86 -3.18 -15.75
C GLN A 27 5.87 -1.84 -16.51
N PRO A 28 5.05 -1.69 -17.59
CA PRO A 28 5.11 -0.52 -18.47
C PRO A 28 4.78 0.82 -17.76
N ASN A 29 4.16 0.78 -16.58
CA ASN A 29 3.86 1.96 -15.77
C ASN A 29 4.89 2.25 -14.66
N ALA A 30 5.91 1.40 -14.47
CA ALA A 30 6.90 1.56 -13.40
C ALA A 30 7.91 2.68 -13.66
N ILE A 31 7.87 3.32 -14.84
CA ILE A 31 8.78 4.41 -15.24
C ILE A 31 8.15 5.80 -14.94
N HIS A 32 7.03 5.86 -14.22
CA HIS A 32 6.59 7.13 -13.64
C HIS A 32 7.41 7.43 -12.39
N GLN A 33 7.99 8.64 -12.34
CA GLN A 33 9.00 9.07 -11.35
C GLN A 33 8.72 8.56 -9.92
N ASP A 34 7.53 8.82 -9.39
CA ASP A 34 7.22 8.48 -8.00
C ASP A 34 7.01 6.97 -7.74
N ASP A 35 6.37 6.23 -8.66
CA ASP A 35 6.14 4.79 -8.50
C ASP A 35 7.45 4.00 -8.70
N GLY A 36 8.23 4.38 -9.70
CA GLY A 36 9.54 3.78 -9.99
C GLY A 36 10.55 4.03 -8.87
N GLU A 37 10.62 5.24 -8.33
CA GLU A 37 11.49 5.57 -7.19
C GLU A 37 11.11 4.76 -5.95
N ASN A 38 9.82 4.64 -5.62
CA ASN A 38 9.37 3.85 -4.48
C ASN A 38 9.66 2.36 -4.65
N GLN A 39 9.44 1.80 -5.85
CA GLN A 39 9.74 0.39 -6.12
C GLN A 39 11.24 0.10 -6.07
N LEU A 40 12.08 1.01 -6.59
CA LEU A 40 13.53 0.87 -6.53
C LEU A 40 14.06 1.04 -5.10
N ALA A 41 13.51 1.97 -4.32
CA ALA A 41 13.82 2.14 -2.92
C ALA A 41 13.43 0.91 -2.09
N ALA A 42 12.25 0.33 -2.35
CA ALA A 42 11.81 -0.91 -1.71
C ALA A 42 12.74 -2.09 -2.06
N LEU A 43 13.19 -2.20 -3.31
CA LEU A 43 14.15 -3.22 -3.74
C LEU A 43 15.52 -3.03 -3.07
N ALA A 44 16.02 -1.80 -3.00
CA ALA A 44 17.28 -1.48 -2.32
C ALA A 44 17.19 -1.77 -0.82
N ALA A 45 16.08 -1.41 -0.17
CA ALA A 45 15.82 -1.73 1.22
C ALA A 45 15.75 -3.25 1.44
N LEU A 46 15.05 -3.99 0.57
CA LEU A 46 14.99 -5.45 0.62
C LEU A 46 16.38 -6.07 0.50
N GLY A 47 17.22 -5.57 -0.40
CA GLY A 47 18.62 -6.01 -0.53
C GLY A 47 19.47 -5.71 0.71
N ALA A 48 19.19 -4.61 1.41
CA ALA A 48 19.93 -4.20 2.60
C ALA A 48 19.47 -4.90 3.89
N THR A 49 18.17 -5.20 4.03
CA THR A 49 17.58 -5.75 5.26
C THR A 49 17.51 -7.28 5.26
N MET A 50 17.55 -7.92 4.09
CA MET A 50 17.57 -9.39 4.00
C MET A 50 18.98 -9.96 4.24
N HIS A 51 19.51 -9.74 5.45
CA HIS A 51 20.73 -10.41 5.89
C HIS A 51 20.42 -11.87 6.27
N LYS A 52 21.38 -12.79 6.06
CA LYS A 52 21.21 -14.23 6.37
C LYS A 52 20.83 -14.48 7.83
N CYS A 53 21.28 -13.61 8.75
CA CYS A 53 20.96 -13.71 10.17
C CYS A 53 19.47 -13.48 10.48
N ASN A 54 18.72 -12.88 9.56
CA ASN A 54 17.31 -12.55 9.75
C ASN A 54 16.38 -13.65 9.21
N ILE A 55 16.92 -14.75 8.66
CA ILE A 55 16.14 -15.84 8.04
C ILE A 55 16.49 -17.17 8.70
N PHE A 56 15.52 -17.78 9.38
CA PHE A 56 15.65 -19.09 10.02
C PHE A 56 15.07 -20.18 9.14
N VAL A 57 15.81 -21.29 9.04
CA VAL A 57 15.43 -22.46 8.26
C VAL A 57 15.41 -23.72 9.13
N ASP A 58 14.60 -24.70 8.75
CA ASP A 58 14.61 -26.02 9.37
C ASP A 58 15.75 -26.92 8.84
N GLN A 59 15.82 -28.15 9.36
CA GLN A 59 16.82 -29.14 8.97
C GLN A 59 16.74 -29.55 7.49
N GLN A 60 15.61 -29.27 6.82
CA GLN A 60 15.37 -29.54 5.41
C GLN A 60 15.47 -28.27 4.54
N TRP A 61 16.02 -27.17 5.09
CA TRP A 61 16.18 -25.87 4.45
C TRP A 61 14.87 -25.14 4.10
N ASN A 62 13.74 -25.49 4.73
CA ASN A 62 12.52 -24.71 4.59
C ASN A 62 12.57 -23.47 5.48
N VAL A 63 12.21 -22.31 4.94
CA VAL A 63 12.11 -21.06 5.73
C VAL A 63 11.03 -21.23 6.79
N GLN A 64 11.40 -21.12 8.06
CA GLN A 64 10.48 -21.18 9.20
C GLN A 64 10.09 -19.80 9.70
N ALA A 65 11.02 -18.84 9.68
CA ALA A 65 10.76 -17.49 10.17
C ALA A 65 11.70 -16.46 9.51
N ILE A 66 11.18 -15.25 9.37
CA ILE A 66 11.96 -14.05 9.04
C ILE A 66 11.75 -13.06 10.18
N ILE A 67 12.84 -12.57 10.76
CA ILE A 67 12.84 -11.61 11.87
C ILE A 67 13.34 -10.24 11.38
N ASP A 68 13.33 -9.24 12.28
CA ASP A 68 13.90 -7.92 12.01
C ASP A 68 13.19 -7.17 10.87
N LEU A 69 11.86 -7.16 10.94
CA LEU A 69 10.95 -6.52 9.98
C LEU A 69 10.57 -5.09 10.38
N GLU A 70 11.31 -4.45 11.28
CA GLU A 70 10.99 -3.12 11.81
C GLU A 70 11.06 -2.01 10.72
N TRP A 71 11.80 -2.26 9.65
CA TRP A 71 11.85 -1.41 8.45
C TRP A 71 10.98 -1.94 7.30
N ALA A 72 10.24 -3.02 7.52
CA ALA A 72 9.33 -3.56 6.51
C ALA A 72 8.05 -2.73 6.48
N TYR A 73 7.88 -1.96 5.41
CA TYR A 73 6.65 -1.21 5.17
C TYR A 73 5.60 -2.09 4.50
N ALA A 74 4.65 -2.61 5.27
CA ALA A 74 3.54 -3.40 4.75
C ALA A 74 2.34 -2.50 4.42
N LYS A 75 2.37 -1.85 3.25
CA LYS A 75 1.21 -1.16 2.69
C LYS A 75 0.40 -2.15 1.84
N PRO A 76 -0.94 -2.15 1.94
CA PRO A 76 -1.78 -2.90 1.02
C PRO A 76 -1.79 -2.22 -0.37
N GLU A 77 -0.65 -2.17 -1.05
CA GLU A 77 -0.45 -1.40 -2.30
C GLU A 77 -1.47 -1.72 -3.40
N MET A 78 -1.94 -2.97 -3.47
CA MET A 78 -2.88 -3.41 -4.51
C MET A 78 -4.36 -3.41 -4.09
N GLN A 79 -4.68 -3.08 -2.84
CA GLN A 79 -6.05 -3.09 -2.31
C GLN A 79 -6.58 -1.69 -1.97
N LEU A 80 -5.82 -0.64 -2.28
CA LEU A 80 -6.27 0.73 -2.09
C LEU A 80 -7.01 1.23 -3.34
N PRO A 81 -8.17 1.88 -3.18
CA PRO A 81 -8.77 2.70 -4.21
C PRO A 81 -7.75 3.67 -4.85
N PRO A 82 -7.76 3.87 -6.18
CA PRO A 82 -6.83 4.80 -6.82
C PRO A 82 -7.15 6.25 -6.44
N HIS A 83 -6.26 6.87 -5.66
CA HIS A 83 -6.45 8.24 -5.14
C HIS A 83 -6.58 9.32 -6.23
N TRP A 84 -6.08 9.06 -7.44
CA TRP A 84 -6.06 10.00 -8.57
C TRP A 84 -7.35 10.02 -9.39
N LEU A 85 -8.38 9.23 -9.04
CA LEU A 85 -9.63 9.13 -9.83
C LEU A 85 -10.31 10.48 -10.13
N THR A 86 -10.21 11.44 -9.22
CA THR A 86 -10.82 12.78 -9.39
C THR A 86 -9.84 13.86 -9.82
N SER A 87 -8.55 13.53 -10.00
CA SER A 87 -7.46 14.50 -10.19
C SER A 87 -7.40 15.61 -9.12
N ARG A 88 -8.10 15.43 -7.98
CA ARG A 88 -8.10 16.38 -6.88
C ARG A 88 -6.77 16.29 -6.13
N ALA A 89 -6.30 17.44 -5.65
CA ALA A 89 -5.17 17.48 -4.73
C ALA A 89 -5.52 16.77 -3.41
N VAL A 90 -4.48 16.29 -2.72
CA VAL A 90 -4.58 15.49 -1.49
C VAL A 90 -5.32 16.23 -0.38
N ASP A 91 -5.14 17.55 -0.32
CA ASP A 91 -5.81 18.45 0.61
C ASP A 91 -7.21 18.87 0.13
N GLY A 92 -7.58 18.61 -1.12
CA GLY A 92 -8.83 19.05 -1.77
C GLY A 92 -10.12 18.36 -1.32
N PHE A 93 -10.07 17.52 -0.27
CA PHE A 93 -11.22 16.80 0.31
C PHE A 93 -11.74 17.52 1.55
N TYR A 94 -12.18 18.77 1.37
CA TYR A 94 -12.57 19.66 2.47
C TYR A 94 -14.02 19.48 2.93
N ASP A 95 -14.91 19.08 2.03
CA ASP A 95 -16.34 19.03 2.27
C ASP A 95 -16.96 17.68 1.85
N ALA A 96 -18.18 17.43 2.33
CA ALA A 96 -18.93 16.22 2.00
C ALA A 96 -19.21 16.09 0.49
N LYS A 97 -19.24 17.21 -0.23
CA LYS A 97 -19.45 17.23 -1.69
C LYS A 97 -18.25 16.62 -2.42
N ALA A 98 -17.03 17.01 -2.08
CA ALA A 98 -15.81 16.46 -2.65
C ALA A 98 -15.67 14.95 -2.40
N ILE A 99 -16.04 14.49 -1.20
CA ILE A 99 -16.04 13.07 -0.87
C ILE A 99 -17.09 12.32 -1.69
N SER A 100 -18.32 12.85 -1.79
CA SER A 100 -19.41 12.22 -2.54
C SER A 100 -19.14 12.16 -4.04
N GLU A 101 -18.51 13.19 -4.62
CA GLU A 101 -18.06 13.15 -6.03
C GLU A 101 -17.01 12.06 -6.27
N TYR A 102 -16.06 11.90 -5.35
CA TYR A 102 -15.07 10.83 -5.43
C TYR A 102 -15.72 9.46 -5.27
N GLU A 103 -16.64 9.31 -4.31
CA GLU A 103 -17.37 8.06 -4.08
C GLU A 103 -18.15 7.62 -5.31
N ALA A 104 -18.84 8.56 -5.99
CA ALA A 104 -19.58 8.26 -7.22
C ALA A 104 -18.67 7.73 -8.33
N ILE A 105 -17.51 8.36 -8.55
CA ILE A 105 -16.54 7.93 -9.56
C ILE A 105 -15.88 6.61 -9.15
N LEU A 106 -15.60 6.43 -7.85
CA LEU A 106 -15.04 5.20 -7.33
C LEU A 106 -15.99 4.02 -7.51
N ASP A 107 -17.29 4.22 -7.28
CA ASP A 107 -18.29 3.17 -7.48
C ASP A 107 -18.37 2.73 -8.94
N GLU A 108 -18.40 3.68 -9.89
CA GLU A 108 -18.35 3.38 -11.32
C GLU A 108 -17.08 2.60 -11.69
N TYR A 109 -15.92 3.07 -11.21
CA TYR A 109 -14.64 2.39 -11.43
C TYR A 109 -14.65 0.96 -10.90
N LEU A 110 -15.13 0.75 -9.67
CA LEU A 110 -15.12 -0.56 -9.03
C LEU A 110 -16.11 -1.53 -9.66
N ASP A 111 -17.24 -1.07 -10.19
CA ASP A 111 -18.19 -1.91 -10.93
C ASP A 111 -17.59 -2.46 -12.23
N ILE A 112 -16.88 -1.60 -12.96
CA ILE A 112 -16.15 -2.01 -14.18
C ILE A 112 -15.00 -2.95 -13.80
N TYR A 113 -14.22 -2.59 -12.77
CA TYR A 113 -13.08 -3.37 -12.32
C TYR A 113 -13.51 -4.77 -11.86
N GLU A 114 -14.59 -4.89 -11.09
CA GLU A 114 -15.11 -6.18 -10.61
C GLU A 114 -15.51 -7.09 -11.77
N THR A 115 -16.14 -6.52 -12.80
CA THR A 115 -16.52 -7.25 -14.02
C THR A 115 -15.30 -7.80 -14.75
N GLU A 116 -14.26 -6.97 -14.94
CA GLU A 116 -13.02 -7.40 -15.60
C GLU A 116 -12.18 -8.36 -14.75
N GLU A 117 -12.13 -8.17 -13.42
CA GLU A 117 -11.45 -9.07 -12.49
C GLU A 117 -12.06 -10.47 -12.59
N LYS A 118 -13.39 -10.57 -12.54
CA LYS A 118 -14.10 -11.84 -12.69
C LYS A 118 -13.89 -12.46 -14.07
N ARG A 119 -13.88 -11.65 -15.14
CA ARG A 119 -13.63 -12.12 -16.50
C ARG A 119 -12.22 -12.70 -16.67
N ARG A 120 -11.21 -12.07 -16.06
CA ARG A 120 -9.80 -12.45 -16.21
C ARG A 120 -9.38 -13.58 -15.28
N ASN A 121 -9.79 -13.52 -14.01
CA ASN A 121 -9.30 -14.40 -12.95
C ASN A 121 -10.30 -15.51 -12.59
N GLY A 122 -11.59 -15.36 -12.93
CA GLY A 122 -12.66 -16.30 -12.56
C GLY A 122 -13.14 -16.18 -11.11
N PHE A 123 -12.49 -15.35 -10.28
CA PHE A 123 -12.86 -15.05 -8.90
C PHE A 123 -12.60 -13.57 -8.59
N LEU A 124 -13.21 -13.08 -7.50
CA LEU A 124 -13.07 -11.70 -7.03
C LEU A 124 -12.17 -11.66 -5.80
N LEU A 125 -11.22 -10.74 -5.78
CA LEU A 125 -10.32 -10.55 -4.63
C LEU A 125 -10.06 -9.07 -4.37
N GLN A 126 -9.69 -8.31 -5.40
CA GLN A 126 -9.25 -6.93 -5.27
C GLN A 126 -10.43 -5.96 -5.18
N ALA A 127 -11.46 -6.10 -6.02
CA ALA A 127 -12.62 -5.20 -5.98
C ALA A 127 -13.33 -5.20 -4.61
N PRO A 128 -13.66 -6.37 -4.02
CA PRO A 128 -14.26 -6.42 -2.68
C PRO A 128 -13.35 -5.82 -1.59
N ALA A 129 -12.04 -6.05 -1.68
CA ALA A 129 -11.06 -5.49 -0.74
C ALA A 129 -11.03 -3.95 -0.82
N MET A 130 -10.98 -3.38 -2.02
CA MET A 130 -11.01 -1.93 -2.23
C MET A 130 -12.30 -1.30 -1.70
N ARG A 131 -13.46 -1.94 -1.93
CA ARG A 131 -14.74 -1.50 -1.35
C ARG A 131 -14.72 -1.50 0.17
N HIS A 132 -14.13 -2.54 0.78
CA HIS A 132 -14.01 -2.63 2.23
C HIS A 132 -13.08 -1.55 2.80
N VAL A 133 -11.94 -1.30 2.15
CA VAL A 133 -10.98 -0.24 2.53
C VAL A 133 -11.63 1.14 2.48
N TRP A 134 -12.45 1.42 1.46
CA TRP A 134 -13.20 2.67 1.36
C TRP A 134 -14.22 2.80 2.49
N LYS A 135 -15.09 1.80 2.67
CA LYS A 135 -16.17 1.82 3.68
C LYS A 135 -15.66 1.89 5.12
N SER A 136 -14.51 1.29 5.41
CA SER A 136 -13.88 1.35 6.74
C SER A 136 -13.21 2.69 7.03
N GLY A 137 -13.04 3.56 6.02
CA GLY A 137 -12.25 4.79 6.13
C GLY A 137 -10.73 4.55 6.15
N SER A 138 -10.28 3.30 6.06
CA SER A 138 -8.86 2.93 6.02
C SER A 138 -8.12 3.58 4.86
N PHE A 139 -8.82 3.85 3.74
CA PHE A 139 -8.32 4.62 2.62
C PHE A 139 -7.63 5.92 3.08
N TRP A 140 -8.27 6.70 3.96
CA TRP A 140 -7.77 7.99 4.40
C TRP A 140 -6.51 7.88 5.24
N TYR A 141 -6.41 6.85 6.07
CA TYR A 141 -5.20 6.57 6.84
C TYR A 141 -4.01 6.25 5.93
N PHE A 142 -4.18 5.30 5.01
CA PHE A 142 -3.10 4.91 4.10
C PHE A 142 -2.74 6.03 3.12
N TYR A 143 -3.72 6.84 2.71
CA TYR A 143 -3.49 8.00 1.86
C TYR A 143 -2.73 9.11 2.62
N ALA A 144 -3.09 9.38 3.87
CA ALA A 144 -2.38 10.30 4.74
C ALA A 144 -0.91 9.91 4.89
N VAL A 145 -0.62 8.69 5.32
CA VAL A 145 0.76 8.19 5.53
C VAL A 145 1.61 8.26 4.25
N SER A 146 0.98 8.14 3.07
CA SER A 146 1.69 8.20 1.79
C SER A 146 2.02 9.62 1.32
N VAL A 147 1.39 10.65 1.89
CA VAL A 147 1.58 12.05 1.46
C VAL A 147 1.89 12.92 2.67
N PRO A 148 3.18 13.07 3.04
CA PRO A 148 3.61 13.81 4.23
C PRO A 148 2.98 15.19 4.39
N LYS A 149 2.81 15.93 3.28
CA LYS A 149 2.23 17.27 3.25
C LYS A 149 0.72 17.29 3.59
N GLY A 150 0.01 16.20 3.35
CA GLY A 150 -1.43 16.08 3.57
C GLY A 150 -1.79 15.33 4.87
N VAL A 151 -0.82 14.72 5.56
CA VAL A 151 -1.04 13.85 6.73
C VAL A 151 -1.93 14.54 7.76
N TYR A 152 -1.57 15.76 8.19
CA TYR A 152 -2.30 16.47 9.24
C TYR A 152 -3.76 16.72 8.86
N THR A 153 -4.00 17.26 7.66
CA THR A 153 -5.34 17.59 7.18
C THR A 153 -6.20 16.34 7.02
N LEU A 154 -5.65 15.29 6.41
CA LEU A 154 -6.36 14.03 6.21
C LEU A 154 -6.64 13.31 7.53
N PHE A 155 -5.66 13.29 8.44
CA PHE A 155 -5.82 12.67 9.75
C PHE A 155 -6.92 13.38 10.55
N ARG A 156 -6.82 14.71 10.70
CA ARG A 156 -7.76 15.50 11.49
C ARG A 156 -9.20 15.42 10.95
N ARG A 157 -9.37 15.40 9.63
CA ARG A 157 -10.70 15.45 9.00
C ARG A 157 -11.34 14.10 8.78
N HIS A 158 -10.56 13.07 8.46
CA HIS A 158 -11.10 11.80 7.98
C HIS A 158 -10.74 10.60 8.85
N VAL A 159 -9.62 10.64 9.58
CA VAL A 159 -9.18 9.52 10.43
C VAL A 159 -9.62 9.73 11.88
N GLN A 160 -9.33 10.88 12.48
CA GLN A 160 -9.65 11.19 13.87
C GLN A 160 -11.15 11.01 14.20
N PRO A 161 -12.10 11.47 13.36
CA PRO A 161 -13.53 11.32 13.66
C PRO A 161 -14.02 9.87 13.71
N LEU A 162 -13.27 8.92 13.13
CA LEU A 162 -13.60 7.49 13.19
C LEU A 162 -13.37 6.92 14.60
N PHE A 163 -12.44 7.50 15.37
CA PHE A 163 -12.02 6.99 16.68
C PHE A 163 -12.40 7.90 17.84
N ASN A 164 -12.54 9.21 17.60
CA ASN A 164 -12.97 10.18 18.60
C ASN A 164 -13.97 11.17 17.99
N LYS A 165 -15.25 11.02 18.34
CA LYS A 165 -16.37 11.83 17.82
C LYS A 165 -16.50 13.17 18.53
N ASP A 166 -16.07 13.22 19.79
CA ASP A 166 -16.00 14.46 20.54
C ASP A 166 -14.74 15.17 20.07
N GLN A 167 -14.91 16.31 19.40
CA GLN A 167 -13.80 17.18 19.02
C GLN A 167 -13.11 17.63 20.31
N SER A 168 -12.12 16.87 20.77
CA SER A 168 -11.10 17.49 21.58
C SER A 168 -10.36 18.42 20.63
N GLU A 169 -10.52 19.72 20.83
CA GLU A 169 -9.53 20.74 20.49
C GLU A 169 -8.21 20.36 21.18
N MET A 170 -7.62 19.24 20.76
CA MET A 170 -6.35 18.77 21.27
C MET A 170 -5.31 19.60 20.54
N ASP A 171 -5.10 20.80 21.11
CA ASP A 171 -4.08 21.78 20.75
C ASP A 171 -2.67 21.18 20.68
N ILE A 172 -2.46 19.99 21.25
CA ILE A 172 -1.21 19.24 21.19
C ILE A 172 -0.69 19.01 19.76
N PHE A 173 -1.54 18.85 18.74
CA PHE A 173 -1.07 18.74 17.35
C PHE A 173 -0.88 20.09 16.67
N ASN A 174 -1.44 21.17 17.21
CA ASN A 174 -1.18 22.53 16.75
C ASN A 174 0.13 23.08 17.35
N GLU A 175 0.46 22.71 18.59
CA GLU A 175 1.66 23.18 19.31
C GLU A 175 2.96 22.50 18.85
N VAL A 176 2.89 21.31 18.24
CA VAL A 176 4.09 20.51 17.88
C VAL A 176 4.54 20.71 16.43
N PHE A 177 3.65 21.16 15.55
CA PHE A 177 3.90 21.25 14.10
C PHE A 177 3.92 22.69 13.54
N PHE A 178 3.96 23.71 14.40
CA PHE A 178 4.18 25.12 14.03
C PHE A 178 5.31 25.75 14.85
#